data_AF-A0A931FZT9-F1
#
_entry.id   AF-A0A931FZT9-F1
#
_cell.length_a   1.000
_cell.length_b   1.000
_cell.length_c   1.000
_cell.angle_alpha   90.00
_cell.angle_beta   90.00
_cell.angle_gamma   90.00
#
_symmetry.space_group_name_H-M   'P 1'
#
loop_
_entity.id
_entity.type
_entity.pdbx_description
1 polymer ?
#
loop_
_entity_poly.entity_id
_entity_poly.type
_entity_poly.pdbx_seq_one_letter_code
_entity_poly.pdbx_strand_id
1 'polypeptide(L)'
;MSALIEQLPVLLGVLVGTGGTILATGIADRSRWQRQQAVRWDERRLQAYIEFANAVKEVHTYALRVADLNALRQGVDREHALARIEEADIRRTKTWESVLLLGDAASVTAGREWRAAVTDIARYARGLTPAEFDLAAAIDHANETRDRFYQAARASLGIRGVAVPQSDWLAGRFELPSAPG
;
A
#
# COMPACT_ATOMS: atom_id res chain seq x y z
N MET A 1 -1.24 -62.99 37.82
CA MET A 1 -0.44 -61.74 37.82
C MET A 1 0.53 -61.62 36.63
N SER A 2 0.60 -62.61 35.71
CA SER A 2 1.52 -62.57 34.55
C SER A 2 1.00 -61.80 33.33
N ALA A 3 -0.32 -61.79 33.11
CA ALA A 3 -0.94 -61.16 31.94
C ALA A 3 -0.74 -59.63 31.87
N LEU A 4 -0.63 -58.94 33.01
CA LEU A 4 -0.40 -57.49 33.05
C LEU A 4 1.04 -57.14 32.63
N ILE A 5 2.01 -58.00 33.00
CA ILE A 5 3.42 -57.81 32.67
C ILE A 5 3.66 -58.12 31.18
N GLU A 6 2.98 -59.12 30.63
CA GLU A 6 3.02 -59.44 29.19
C GLU A 6 2.39 -58.34 28.30
N GLN A 7 1.45 -57.55 28.85
CA GLN A 7 0.76 -56.48 28.11
C GLN A 7 1.44 -55.11 28.20
N LEU A 8 2.43 -54.94 29.10
CA LEU A 8 3.18 -53.68 29.23
C LEU A 8 3.81 -53.19 27.92
N PRO A 9 4.46 -54.04 27.09
CA PRO A 9 5.04 -53.61 25.83
C PRO A 9 3.99 -53.07 24.85
N VAL A 10 2.82 -53.71 24.81
CA VAL A 10 1.69 -53.32 23.96
C VAL A 10 1.12 -51.99 24.42
N LEU A 11 0.90 -51.82 25.72
CA LEU A 11 0.39 -50.57 26.29
C LEU A 11 1.37 -49.41 26.08
N LEU A 12 2.68 -49.64 26.25
CA LEU A 12 3.71 -48.65 25.95
C LEU A 12 3.72 -48.27 24.46
N GLY A 13 3.59 -49.25 23.56
CA GLY A 13 3.50 -48.99 22.13
C GLY A 13 2.30 -48.12 21.75
N VAL A 14 1.13 -48.39 22.33
CA VAL A 14 -0.08 -47.58 22.11
C VAL A 14 0.08 -46.17 22.70
N LEU A 15 0.68 -46.04 23.88
CA LEU A 15 0.88 -44.75 24.53
C LEU A 15 1.84 -43.87 23.72
N VAL A 16 2.93 -44.44 23.22
CA VAL A 16 3.88 -43.77 22.33
C VAL A 16 3.24 -43.43 20.98
N GLY A 17 2.48 -44.36 20.37
CA GLY A 17 1.79 -44.12 19.11
C GLY A 17 0.73 -43.02 19.21
N THR A 18 -0.06 -43.01 20.28
CA THR A 18 -1.09 -41.99 20.51
C THR A 18 -0.46 -40.64 20.85
N GLY A 19 0.56 -40.61 21.70
CA GLY A 19 1.31 -39.39 22.02
C GLY A 19 1.99 -38.79 20.77
N GLY A 20 2.62 -39.63 19.95
CA GLY A 20 3.20 -39.22 18.67
C GLY A 20 2.16 -38.67 17.69
N THR A 21 0.99 -39.30 17.62
CA THR A 21 -0.12 -38.86 16.76
C THR A 21 -0.68 -37.50 17.20
N ILE A 22 -0.89 -37.29 18.50
CA ILE A 22 -1.37 -36.00 19.05
C ILE A 22 -0.37 -34.88 18.76
N LEU A 23 0.93 -35.12 18.99
CA LEU A 23 1.99 -34.14 18.72
C LEU A 23 2.09 -33.81 17.24
N ALA A 24 2.11 -34.83 16.36
CA ALA A 24 2.17 -34.64 14.92
C ALA A 24 0.95 -33.85 14.39
N THR A 25 -0.25 -34.16 14.90
CA THR A 25 -1.49 -33.46 14.54
C THR A 25 -1.45 -32.00 15.00
N GLY A 26 -1.00 -31.74 16.23
CA GLY A 26 -0.88 -30.39 16.77
C GLY A 26 0.10 -29.51 15.98
N ILE A 27 1.24 -30.06 15.54
CA ILE A 27 2.21 -29.35 14.70
C ILE A 27 1.61 -29.06 13.31
N ALA A 28 0.93 -30.04 12.72
CA ALA A 28 0.28 -29.88 11.42
C ALA A 28 -0.82 -28.80 11.47
N ASP A 29 -1.67 -28.80 12.50
CA ASP A 29 -2.73 -27.82 12.68
C ASP A 29 -2.17 -26.42 12.95
N ARG A 30 -1.10 -26.30 13.76
CA ARG A 30 -0.41 -25.03 13.98
C ARG A 30 0.13 -24.45 12.67
N SER A 31 0.75 -25.28 11.83
CA SER A 31 1.28 -24.84 10.53
C SER A 31 0.16 -24.44 9.55
N ARG A 32 -0.99 -25.13 9.57
CA ARG A 32 -2.17 -24.78 8.77
C ARG A 32 -2.79 -23.46 9.24
N TRP A 33 -2.95 -23.29 10.55
CA TRP A 33 -3.45 -22.05 11.15
C TRP A 33 -2.56 -20.86 10.78
N GLN A 34 -1.24 -20.99 10.93
CA GLN A 34 -0.32 -19.90 10.59
C GLN A 34 -0.38 -19.52 9.11
N ARG A 35 -0.46 -20.51 8.20
CA ARG A 35 -0.62 -20.24 6.76
C ARG A 35 -1.94 -19.55 6.44
N GLN A 36 -3.05 -20.00 7.01
CA GLN A 36 -4.36 -19.38 6.79
C GLN A 36 -4.40 -17.94 7.34
N GLN A 37 -3.80 -17.69 8.51
CA GLN A 37 -3.72 -16.35 9.07
C GLN A 37 -2.79 -15.44 8.25
N ALA A 38 -1.67 -15.95 7.75
CA ALA A 38 -0.78 -15.18 6.87
C ALA A 38 -1.51 -14.71 5.60
N VAL A 39 -2.26 -15.60 4.94
CA VAL A 39 -3.07 -15.26 3.75
C VAL A 39 -4.09 -14.17 4.04
N ARG A 40 -4.79 -14.24 5.18
CA ARG A 40 -5.78 -13.21 5.58
C ARG A 40 -5.13 -11.85 5.86
N TRP A 41 -3.95 -11.85 6.46
CA TRP A 41 -3.21 -10.61 6.71
C TRP A 41 -2.66 -10.01 5.42
N ASP A 42 -2.20 -10.83 4.48
CA ASP A 42 -1.77 -10.38 3.16
C ASP A 42 -2.92 -9.76 2.36
N GLU A 43 -4.10 -10.38 2.37
CA GLU A 43 -5.29 -9.85 1.71
C GLU A 43 -5.72 -8.50 2.31
N ARG A 44 -5.78 -8.40 3.64
CA ARG A 44 -6.10 -7.14 4.34
C ARG A 44 -5.07 -6.05 4.06
N ARG A 45 -3.79 -6.39 4.01
CA ARG A 45 -2.71 -5.47 3.73
C ARG A 45 -2.76 -4.97 2.28
N LEU A 46 -3.02 -5.87 1.33
CA LEU A 46 -3.26 -5.49 -0.07
C LEU A 46 -4.44 -4.54 -0.20
N GLN A 47 -5.56 -4.84 0.47
CA GLN A 47 -6.74 -3.97 0.47
C GLN A 47 -6.41 -2.58 1.03
N ALA A 48 -5.69 -2.50 2.15
CA ALA A 48 -5.25 -1.23 2.72
C ALA A 48 -4.37 -0.42 1.75
N TYR A 49 -3.44 -1.06 1.04
CA TYR A 49 -2.63 -0.39 0.03
C TYR A 49 -3.45 0.11 -1.16
N ILE A 50 -4.44 -0.65 -1.62
CA ILE A 50 -5.32 -0.26 -2.73
C ILE A 50 -6.18 0.95 -2.35
N GLU A 51 -6.85 0.89 -1.19
CA GLU A 51 -7.71 1.98 -0.71
C GLU A 51 -6.93 3.28 -0.50
N PHE A 52 -5.74 3.17 0.10
CA PHE A 52 -4.84 4.30 0.24
C PHE A 52 -4.41 4.86 -1.12
N ALA A 53 -3.95 4.01 -2.03
CA ALA A 53 -3.49 4.43 -3.35
C ALA A 53 -4.59 5.13 -4.16
N ASN A 54 -5.83 4.63 -4.08
CA ASN A 54 -6.97 5.23 -4.75
C ASN A 54 -7.27 6.62 -4.17
N ALA A 55 -7.29 6.76 -2.84
CA ALA A 55 -7.52 8.05 -2.20
C ALA A 55 -6.43 9.08 -2.54
N VAL A 56 -5.16 8.68 -2.57
CA VAL A 56 -4.04 9.56 -2.97
C VAL A 56 -4.17 9.99 -4.45
N LYS A 57 -4.53 9.06 -5.34
CA LYS A 57 -4.76 9.36 -6.77
C LYS A 57 -5.93 10.30 -7.01
N GLU A 58 -6.99 10.18 -6.22
CA GLU A 58 -8.13 11.11 -6.29
C GLU A 58 -7.69 12.53 -5.92
N VAL A 59 -6.94 12.71 -4.83
CA VAL A 59 -6.36 14.02 -4.45
C VAL A 59 -5.51 14.56 -5.60
N HIS A 60 -4.62 13.74 -6.16
CA HIS A 60 -3.75 14.15 -7.28
C HIS A 60 -4.55 14.58 -8.51
N THR A 61 -5.54 13.78 -8.92
CA THR A 61 -6.40 14.06 -10.09
C THR A 61 -7.15 15.38 -9.95
N TYR A 62 -7.80 15.61 -8.80
CA TYR A 62 -8.55 16.85 -8.59
C TYR A 62 -7.63 18.06 -8.40
N ALA A 63 -6.45 17.88 -7.81
CA ALA A 63 -5.46 18.95 -7.70
C ALA A 63 -4.97 19.43 -9.07
N LEU A 64 -4.67 18.51 -9.99
CA LEU A 64 -4.30 18.87 -11.36
C LEU A 64 -5.46 19.55 -12.10
N ARG A 65 -6.68 19.04 -11.95
CA ARG A 65 -7.86 19.71 -12.54
C ARG A 65 -8.02 21.14 -12.05
N VAL A 66 -7.85 21.39 -10.74
CA VAL A 66 -7.89 22.76 -10.20
C VAL A 66 -6.75 23.62 -10.74
N ALA A 67 -5.54 23.05 -10.89
CA ALA A 67 -4.41 23.76 -11.49
C ALA A 67 -4.72 24.20 -12.93
N ASP A 68 -5.31 23.33 -13.74
CA ASP A 68 -5.75 23.65 -15.11
C ASP A 68 -6.85 24.71 -15.12
N LEU A 69 -7.86 24.59 -14.23
CA LEU A 69 -8.94 25.57 -14.12
C LEU A 69 -8.45 26.94 -13.67
N ASN A 70 -7.42 27.00 -12.82
CA ASN A 70 -6.76 28.24 -12.43
C ASN A 70 -6.11 28.92 -13.64
N ALA A 71 -5.47 28.16 -14.53
CA ALA A 71 -4.91 28.69 -15.78
C ALA A 71 -6.01 29.23 -16.71
N LEU A 72 -7.21 28.62 -16.70
CA LEU A 72 -8.36 28.99 -17.55
C LEU A 72 -9.33 30.01 -16.93
N ARG A 73 -9.09 30.49 -15.70
CA ARG A 73 -9.93 31.44 -14.95
C ARG A 73 -11.40 31.04 -14.79
N GLN A 74 -11.70 29.75 -14.64
CA GLN A 74 -13.08 29.23 -14.50
C GLN A 74 -13.49 29.09 -13.02
N GLY A 75 -14.46 29.88 -12.54
CA GLY A 75 -14.79 30.02 -11.11
C GLY A 75 -15.65 28.91 -10.49
N VAL A 76 -16.76 28.53 -11.11
CA VAL A 76 -17.74 27.58 -10.51
C VAL A 76 -17.21 26.14 -10.49
N ASP A 77 -16.52 25.71 -11.56
CA ASP A 77 -15.91 24.36 -11.61
C ASP A 77 -14.72 24.24 -10.64
N ARG A 78 -14.05 25.36 -10.34
CA ARG A 78 -12.96 25.40 -9.36
C ARG A 78 -13.44 25.11 -7.95
N GLU A 79 -14.50 25.76 -7.49
CA GLU A 79 -15.03 25.56 -6.13
C GLU A 79 -15.47 24.09 -5.93
N HIS A 80 -16.17 23.53 -6.92
CA HIS A 80 -16.57 22.13 -6.89
C HIS A 80 -15.34 21.20 -6.84
N ALA A 81 -14.33 21.45 -7.68
CA ALA A 81 -13.12 20.64 -7.69
C ALA A 81 -12.31 20.76 -6.38
N LEU A 82 -12.26 21.94 -5.74
CA LEU A 82 -11.64 22.12 -4.42
C LEU A 82 -12.34 21.30 -3.33
N ALA A 83 -13.67 21.27 -3.31
CA ALA A 83 -14.44 20.43 -2.39
C ALA A 83 -14.13 18.94 -2.59
N ARG A 84 -13.96 18.49 -3.85
CA ARG A 84 -13.54 17.11 -4.15
C ARG A 84 -12.14 16.77 -3.63
N ILE A 85 -11.20 17.73 -3.64
CA ILE A 85 -9.88 17.54 -3.03
C ILE A 85 -10.02 17.32 -1.53
N GLU A 86 -10.85 18.11 -0.84
CA GLU A 86 -11.07 17.97 0.62
C GLU A 86 -11.68 16.61 0.99
N GLU A 87 -12.71 16.16 0.28
CA GLU A 87 -13.30 14.83 0.47
C GLU A 87 -12.26 13.72 0.28
N ALA A 88 -11.43 13.82 -0.77
CA ALA A 88 -10.37 12.87 -1.06
C ALA A 88 -9.26 12.91 0.01
N ASP A 89 -8.94 14.08 0.55
CA ASP A 89 -7.97 14.25 1.64
C ASP A 89 -8.44 13.59 2.94
N ILE A 90 -9.74 13.69 3.25
CA ILE A 90 -10.36 12.99 4.38
C ILE A 90 -10.27 11.47 4.16
N ARG A 91 -10.63 10.97 2.98
CA ARG A 91 -10.50 9.54 2.65
C ARG A 91 -9.06 9.07 2.77
N ARG A 92 -8.11 9.81 2.20
CA ARG A 92 -6.67 9.54 2.26
C ARG A 92 -6.16 9.43 3.69
N THR A 93 -6.65 10.28 4.58
CA THR A 93 -6.27 10.25 6.00
C THR A 93 -6.81 9.00 6.70
N LYS A 94 -8.05 8.62 6.43
CA LYS A 94 -8.65 7.39 6.99
C LYS A 94 -7.96 6.13 6.49
N THR A 95 -7.75 6.01 5.18
CA THR A 95 -7.11 4.82 4.58
C THR A 95 -5.63 4.72 4.95
N TRP A 96 -4.98 5.85 5.28
CA TRP A 96 -3.62 5.87 5.79
C TRP A 96 -3.46 5.13 7.13
N GLU A 97 -4.45 5.16 8.01
CA GLU A 97 -4.39 4.43 9.28
C GLU A 97 -4.24 2.93 9.07
N SER A 98 -4.97 2.36 8.10
CA SER A 98 -4.84 0.95 7.73
C SER A 98 -3.44 0.61 7.22
N VAL A 99 -2.81 1.52 6.46
CA VAL A 99 -1.42 1.34 5.99
C VAL A 99 -0.43 1.37 7.15
N LEU A 100 -0.63 2.24 8.15
CA LEU A 100 0.22 2.27 9.35
C LEU A 100 0.11 0.99 10.18
N LEU A 101 -1.09 0.39 10.25
CA LEU A 101 -1.34 -0.80 11.07
C LEU A 101 -0.88 -2.10 10.39
N LEU A 102 -0.98 -2.18 9.06
CA LEU A 102 -0.76 -3.43 8.31
C LEU A 102 0.51 -3.40 7.45
N GLY A 103 1.00 -2.22 7.10
CA GLY A 103 2.17 -2.06 6.24
C GLY A 103 3.47 -2.38 6.97
N ASP A 104 4.46 -2.85 6.21
CA ASP A 104 5.83 -2.90 6.72
C ASP A 104 6.49 -1.51 6.67
N ALA A 105 7.62 -1.35 7.36
CA ALA A 105 8.28 -0.05 7.51
C ALA A 105 8.66 0.60 6.16
N ALA A 106 9.03 -0.23 5.17
CA ALA A 106 9.37 0.23 3.82
C ALA A 106 8.14 0.78 3.09
N SER A 107 7.02 0.04 3.08
CA SER A 107 5.78 0.49 2.43
C SER A 107 5.19 1.72 3.10
N VAL A 108 5.25 1.79 4.44
CA VAL A 108 4.82 2.97 5.20
C VAL A 108 5.71 4.18 4.86
N THR A 109 7.03 4.02 4.78
CA THR A 109 7.92 5.13 4.44
C THR A 109 7.66 5.65 3.02
N ALA A 110 7.61 4.77 2.03
CA ALA A 110 7.34 5.14 0.65
C ALA A 110 5.92 5.74 0.48
N GLY A 111 4.92 5.20 1.19
CA GLY A 111 3.56 5.73 1.16
C GLY A 111 3.45 7.13 1.75
N ARG A 112 4.21 7.42 2.81
CA ARG A 112 4.29 8.76 3.42
C ARG A 112 4.91 9.77 2.44
N GLU A 113 6.00 9.38 1.76
CA GLU A 113 6.64 10.22 0.75
C GLU A 113 5.69 10.54 -0.41
N TRP A 114 4.99 9.53 -0.93
CA TRP A 114 4.00 9.74 -1.99
C TRP A 114 2.85 10.64 -1.54
N ARG A 115 2.33 10.42 -0.33
CA ARG A 115 1.32 11.31 0.26
C ARG A 115 1.82 12.75 0.38
N ALA A 116 3.07 12.96 0.79
CA ALA A 116 3.66 14.29 0.92
C ALA A 116 3.76 14.97 -0.45
N ALA A 117 4.34 14.30 -1.46
CA ALA A 117 4.45 14.83 -2.81
C ALA A 117 3.09 15.27 -3.41
N VAL A 118 2.04 14.46 -3.23
CA VAL A 118 0.68 14.82 -3.69
C VAL A 118 0.08 15.97 -2.88
N THR A 119 0.46 16.12 -1.60
CA THR A 119 0.04 17.26 -0.77
C THR A 119 0.60 18.57 -1.31
N ASP A 120 1.84 18.58 -1.81
CA ASP A 120 2.44 19.79 -2.38
C ASP A 120 1.70 20.25 -3.64
N ILE A 121 1.32 19.33 -4.52
CA ILE A 121 0.48 19.62 -5.69
C ILE A 121 -0.89 20.15 -5.25
N ALA A 122 -1.51 19.54 -4.23
CA ALA A 122 -2.79 19.99 -3.70
C ALA A 122 -2.72 21.35 -2.99
N ARG A 123 -1.55 21.73 -2.44
CA ARG A 123 -1.29 23.08 -1.93
C ARG A 123 -1.18 24.08 -3.08
N TYR A 124 -0.48 23.72 -4.16
CA TYR A 124 -0.38 24.57 -5.35
C TYR A 124 -1.76 24.88 -5.95
N ALA A 125 -2.58 23.85 -6.11
CA ALA A 125 -3.96 23.98 -6.59
C ALA A 125 -4.80 24.96 -5.75
N ARG A 126 -4.58 25.01 -4.44
CA ARG A 126 -5.23 25.92 -3.49
C ARG A 126 -4.62 27.32 -3.47
N GLY A 127 -3.53 27.57 -4.18
CA GLY A 127 -2.78 28.84 -4.13
C GLY A 127 -1.99 29.03 -2.85
N LEU A 128 -1.57 27.93 -2.20
CA LEU A 128 -0.86 27.92 -0.92
C LEU A 128 0.65 27.65 -1.07
N THR A 129 1.21 27.81 -2.27
CA THR A 129 2.63 27.61 -2.56
C THR A 129 3.33 28.94 -2.86
N PRO A 130 4.67 29.00 -2.69
CA PRO A 130 5.47 30.12 -3.20
C PRO A 130 5.29 30.32 -4.71
N ALA A 131 5.66 31.51 -5.19
CA ALA A 131 5.53 31.87 -6.62
C ALA A 131 6.48 31.05 -7.51
N GLU A 132 7.61 30.63 -6.96
CA GLU A 132 8.64 29.81 -7.59
C GLU A 132 8.36 28.30 -7.58
N PHE A 133 7.15 27.88 -7.16
CA PHE A 133 6.79 26.46 -7.12
C PHE A 133 6.73 25.87 -8.54
N ASP A 134 7.58 24.88 -8.80
CA ASP A 134 7.61 24.14 -10.05
C ASP A 134 6.61 22.97 -10.02
N LEU A 135 5.45 23.17 -10.65
CA LEU A 135 4.41 22.16 -10.75
C LEU A 135 4.86 20.92 -11.54
N ALA A 136 5.67 21.10 -12.60
CA ALA A 136 6.11 19.97 -13.42
C ALA A 136 7.03 19.05 -12.61
N ALA A 137 8.04 19.62 -11.94
CA ALA A 137 8.91 18.87 -11.04
C ALA A 137 8.14 18.20 -9.88
N ALA A 138 7.11 18.85 -9.34
CA ALA A 138 6.26 18.25 -8.32
C ALA A 138 5.45 17.05 -8.82
N ILE A 139 4.96 17.10 -10.07
CA ILE A 139 4.26 15.98 -10.72
C ILE A 139 5.21 14.80 -10.91
N ASP A 140 6.42 15.04 -11.42
CA ASP A 140 7.43 14.02 -11.62
C ASP A 140 7.81 13.36 -10.28
N HIS A 141 8.04 14.17 -9.24
CA HIS A 141 8.31 13.68 -7.90
C HIS A 141 7.16 12.82 -7.34
N ALA A 142 5.90 13.22 -7.57
CA ALA A 142 4.74 12.43 -7.16
C ALA A 142 4.63 11.10 -7.92
N ASN A 143 5.03 11.07 -9.20
CA ASN A 143 5.06 9.85 -10.00
C ASN A 143 6.17 8.88 -9.53
N GLU A 144 7.37 9.39 -9.23
CA GLU A 144 8.47 8.58 -8.70
C GLU A 144 8.14 7.97 -7.33
N THR A 145 7.63 8.78 -6.41
CA THR A 145 7.28 8.32 -5.05
C THR A 145 6.13 7.32 -5.07
N ARG A 146 5.15 7.47 -5.99
CA ARG A 146 4.15 6.44 -6.25
C ARG A 146 4.77 5.11 -6.65
N ASP A 147 5.72 5.14 -7.57
CA ASP A 147 6.35 3.92 -8.08
C ASP A 147 7.17 3.23 -6.97
N ARG A 148 7.88 4.01 -6.13
CA ARG A 148 8.55 3.50 -4.92
C ARG A 148 7.55 2.85 -3.95
N PHE A 149 6.39 3.46 -3.72
CA PHE A 149 5.33 2.86 -2.89
C PHE A 149 4.84 1.54 -3.45
N TYR A 150 4.60 1.44 -4.75
CA TYR A 150 4.18 0.19 -5.38
C TYR A 150 5.23 -0.90 -5.34
N GLN A 151 6.50 -0.54 -5.52
CA GLN A 151 7.60 -1.47 -5.37
C GLN A 151 7.69 -2.02 -3.94
N ALA A 152 7.64 -1.15 -2.93
CA ALA A 152 7.66 -1.53 -1.51
C ALA A 152 6.44 -2.40 -1.15
N ALA A 153 5.24 -1.99 -1.55
CA ALA A 153 4.00 -2.73 -1.31
C ALA A 153 4.06 -4.15 -1.89
N ARG A 154 4.50 -4.30 -3.15
CA ARG A 154 4.68 -5.60 -3.81
C ARG A 154 5.70 -6.48 -3.10
N ALA A 155 6.85 -5.91 -2.74
CA ALA A 155 7.89 -6.62 -2.02
C ALA A 155 7.38 -7.11 -0.65
N SER A 156 6.63 -6.27 0.07
CA SER A 156 6.05 -6.63 1.37
C SER A 156 5.09 -7.83 1.27
N LEU A 157 4.36 -7.97 0.15
CA LEU A 157 3.44 -9.07 -0.17
C LEU A 157 4.13 -10.30 -0.78
N GLY A 158 5.46 -10.32 -0.86
CA GLY A 158 6.23 -11.42 -1.45
C GLY A 158 6.10 -11.54 -2.98
N ILE A 159 5.55 -10.53 -3.65
CA ILE A 159 5.42 -10.49 -5.11
C ILE A 159 6.80 -10.20 -5.70
N ARG A 160 7.39 -11.20 -6.36
CA ARG A 160 8.71 -11.10 -6.98
C ARG A 160 8.65 -10.36 -8.33
N GLY A 161 9.79 -9.82 -8.75
CA GLY A 161 9.97 -9.11 -10.02
C GLY A 161 10.03 -7.60 -9.85
N VAL A 162 10.69 -6.94 -10.80
CA VAL A 162 10.80 -5.47 -10.84
C VAL A 162 9.40 -4.88 -11.03
N ALA A 163 9.01 -3.94 -10.19
CA ALA A 163 7.79 -3.16 -10.43
C ALA A 163 8.01 -2.38 -11.74
N VAL A 164 7.03 -2.40 -12.65
CA VAL A 164 7.13 -1.64 -13.90
C VAL A 164 6.91 -0.17 -13.57
N PRO A 165 7.96 0.69 -13.61
CA PRO A 165 7.80 2.11 -13.31
C PRO A 165 6.77 2.70 -14.26
N GLN A 166 5.75 3.33 -13.70
CA GLN A 166 4.72 4.00 -14.49
C GLN A 166 5.14 5.44 -14.78
N SER A 167 6.04 6.01 -13.97
CA SER A 167 6.66 7.33 -14.17
C SER A 167 7.37 7.41 -15.53
N ASP A 168 8.27 6.47 -15.83
CA ASP A 168 8.99 6.42 -17.12
C ASP A 168 8.04 6.36 -18.33
N TRP A 169 6.98 5.56 -18.22
CA TRP A 169 5.95 5.45 -19.26
C TRP A 169 5.16 6.75 -19.44
N LEU A 170 4.79 7.41 -18.34
CA LEU A 170 4.10 8.71 -18.38
C LEU A 170 5.00 9.79 -18.99
N ALA A 171 6.27 9.86 -18.58
CA ALA A 171 7.24 10.81 -19.12
C ALA A 171 7.41 10.65 -20.63
N GLY A 172 7.55 9.40 -21.12
CA GLY A 172 7.65 9.11 -22.55
C GLY A 172 6.37 9.36 -23.34
N ARG A 173 5.18 9.25 -22.71
CA ARG A 173 3.89 9.54 -23.36
C ARG A 173 3.64 11.05 -23.51
N PHE A 174 4.16 11.86 -22.59
CA PHE A 174 3.84 13.29 -22.54
C PHE A 174 4.90 14.22 -23.13
N GLU A 175 6.08 13.72 -23.56
CA GLU A 175 7.18 14.52 -24.14
C GLU A 175 7.15 15.99 -23.68
N LEU A 176 7.24 16.18 -22.36
CA LEU A 176 7.61 17.49 -21.82
C LEU A 176 9.05 17.71 -22.27
N PRO A 177 9.38 18.80 -22.98
CA PRO A 177 10.73 19.02 -23.49
C PRO A 177 11.70 18.96 -22.31
N SER A 178 12.63 18.01 -22.38
CA SER A 178 13.70 17.87 -21.39
C SER A 178 14.45 19.20 -21.34
N ALA A 179 14.54 19.82 -20.17
CA ALA A 179 15.36 21.02 -20.01
C ALA A 179 16.78 20.72 -20.50
N PRO A 180 17.39 21.58 -21.33
CA PRO A 180 18.75 21.37 -21.79
C PRO A 180 19.69 21.42 -20.57
N GLY A 181 20.56 20.40 -20.49
CA GLY A 181 21.63 20.32 -19.48
C GLY A 181 22.79 21.28 -19.74
#